data_AF-A0A5D6YGU5-F1
#
_entry.id   AF-A0A5D6YGU5-F1
#
_cell.length_a   1.000
_cell.length_b   1.000
_cell.length_c   1.000
_cell.angle_alpha   90.00
_cell.angle_beta   90.00
_cell.angle_gamma   90.00
#
_symmetry.space_group_name_H-M   'P 1'
#
loop_
_entity.id
_entity.type
_entity.pdbx_description
1 polymer ?
#
loop_
_entity_poly.entity_id
_entity_poly.type
_entity_poly.pdbx_seq_one_letter_code
_entity_poly.pdbx_strand_id
1 'polypeptide(L)'
;MTTSALERMLSAAFREFCGGVQHAISLHRILLFFLNSRLICVSSAKCFVLNGLIFLGSIFFFDRAVIPVIHLFGEILQRSFAQGPGQAEDVRDRVDGFVFLLYQVLWMYPIYCISFILNTIWYQEIADDAYLQLHGKPNPTPVADMIRDELYRAILVAFFLLQTVLSYLIPVVGPVASFIHLSWLYSLYCFEYKWSLAGWSLEKRLAHLEQNWAYFAGFGSPFTLATFFVPNFVSKGIFALLFPVFLLLAIACDPVSESDDPSRKLPLFRFSRWWSLQLLRRIGKATGVQTKKQKAAAQKERAKRSS
;
A
#
# COMPACT_ATOMS: atom_id res chain seq x y z
N MET A 1 35.51 -4.30 -6.42
CA MET A 1 34.49 -5.18 -7.01
C MET A 1 34.87 -5.36 -8.47
N THR A 2 35.24 -6.57 -8.92
CA THR A 2 35.61 -6.81 -10.33
C THR A 2 34.36 -6.73 -11.21
N THR A 3 34.48 -6.25 -12.44
CA THR A 3 33.38 -6.15 -13.43
C THR A 3 32.60 -7.47 -13.58
N SER A 4 33.29 -8.61 -13.52
CA SER A 4 32.68 -9.95 -13.57
C SER A 4 31.82 -10.32 -12.35
N ALA A 5 32.05 -9.70 -11.18
CA ALA A 5 31.22 -9.91 -10.00
C ALA A 5 29.92 -9.10 -10.08
N LEU A 6 30.00 -7.87 -10.60
CA LEU A 6 28.84 -7.02 -10.82
C LEU A 6 27.89 -7.61 -11.88
N GLU A 7 28.44 -8.09 -13.01
CA GLU A 7 27.63 -8.74 -14.06
C GLU A 7 26.91 -9.99 -13.55
N ARG A 8 27.58 -10.82 -12.74
CA ARG A 8 26.96 -12.00 -12.12
C ARG A 8 25.83 -11.61 -11.15
N MET A 9 26.04 -10.55 -10.36
CA MET A 9 25.02 -10.04 -9.45
C MET A 9 23.81 -9.49 -10.21
N LEU A 10 24.04 -8.67 -11.25
CA LEU A 10 22.97 -8.13 -12.09
C LEU A 10 22.20 -9.22 -12.83
N SER A 11 22.90 -10.23 -13.36
CA SER A 11 22.25 -11.37 -14.01
C SER A 11 21.41 -12.20 -13.03
N ALA A 12 21.88 -12.42 -11.81
CA ALA A 12 21.11 -13.09 -10.77
C ALA A 12 19.85 -12.29 -10.38
N ALA A 13 20.01 -10.99 -10.11
CA ALA A 13 18.89 -10.11 -9.80
C ALA A 13 17.87 -10.05 -10.94
N PHE A 14 18.32 -10.02 -12.20
CA PHE A 14 17.42 -10.05 -13.35
C PHE A 14 16.61 -11.35 -13.43
N ARG A 15 17.24 -12.51 -13.18
CA ARG A 15 16.54 -13.80 -13.12
C ARG A 15 15.50 -13.84 -11.99
N GLU A 16 15.85 -13.34 -10.82
CA GLU A 16 14.94 -13.25 -9.68
C GLU A 16 13.75 -12.32 -10.00
N PHE A 17 14.01 -11.17 -10.62
CA PHE A 17 12.98 -10.25 -11.11
C PHE A 17 12.03 -10.94 -12.10
N CYS A 18 12.58 -11.63 -13.10
CA CYS A 18 11.77 -12.39 -14.06
C CYS A 18 10.93 -13.49 -13.37
N GLY A 19 11.49 -14.19 -12.37
CA GLY A 19 10.74 -15.15 -11.56
C GLY A 19 9.57 -14.52 -10.81
N GLY A 20 9.78 -13.32 -10.24
CA GLY A 20 8.73 -12.52 -9.62
C GLY A 20 7.62 -12.16 -10.60
N VAL A 21 7.98 -11.64 -11.78
CA VAL A 21 7.02 -11.31 -12.85
C VAL A 21 6.25 -12.55 -13.29
N GLN A 22 6.94 -13.67 -13.52
CA GLN A 22 6.32 -14.93 -13.92
C GLN A 22 5.27 -15.39 -12.90
N HIS A 23 5.58 -15.33 -11.61
CA HIS A 23 4.63 -15.67 -10.55
C HIS A 23 3.44 -14.71 -10.51
N ALA A 24 3.68 -13.42 -10.68
CA ALA A 24 2.63 -12.40 -10.70
C ALA A 24 1.65 -12.54 -11.88
N ILE A 25 2.07 -13.13 -13.00
CA ILE A 25 1.19 -13.37 -14.16
C ILE A 25 0.65 -14.82 -14.24
N SER A 26 1.05 -15.69 -13.30
CA SER A 26 0.67 -17.11 -13.28
C SER A 26 -0.75 -17.33 -12.72
N LEU A 27 -1.75 -16.70 -13.33
CA LEU A 27 -3.16 -16.76 -12.89
C LEU A 27 -3.73 -18.18 -12.81
N HIS A 28 -3.17 -19.14 -13.56
CA HIS A 28 -3.55 -20.54 -13.48
C HIS A 28 -3.39 -21.13 -12.06
N ARG A 29 -2.44 -20.62 -11.26
CA ARG A 29 -2.17 -21.09 -9.89
C ARG A 29 -3.30 -20.81 -8.92
N ILE A 30 -4.10 -19.77 -9.16
CA ILE A 30 -5.18 -19.36 -8.27
C ILE A 30 -6.56 -19.90 -8.70
N LEU A 31 -6.66 -20.52 -9.88
CA LEU A 31 -7.93 -21.09 -10.36
C LEU A 31 -8.49 -22.14 -9.40
N LEU A 32 -7.62 -22.97 -8.81
CA LEU A 32 -8.04 -23.98 -7.84
C LEU A 32 -8.69 -23.37 -6.60
N PHE A 33 -8.27 -22.18 -6.16
CA PHE A 33 -8.91 -21.50 -5.03
C PHE A 33 -10.36 -21.13 -5.33
N PHE A 34 -10.62 -20.60 -6.53
CA PHE A 34 -11.98 -20.25 -6.95
C PHE A 34 -12.85 -21.49 -7.13
N LEU A 35 -12.29 -22.58 -7.68
CA LEU A 35 -13.03 -23.82 -7.86
C LEU A 35 -13.35 -24.52 -6.54
N ASN A 36 -12.43 -24.48 -5.58
CA ASN A 36 -12.57 -25.21 -4.31
C ASN A 36 -13.30 -24.42 -3.22
N SER A 37 -13.33 -23.08 -3.31
CA SER A 37 -13.93 -22.24 -2.27
C SER A 37 -14.99 -21.28 -2.82
N ARG A 38 -16.23 -21.58 -2.42
CA ARG A 38 -17.36 -20.68 -2.64
C ARG A 38 -17.18 -19.34 -1.91
N LEU A 39 -16.48 -19.35 -0.77
CA LEU A 39 -16.20 -18.14 0.00
C LEU A 39 -15.29 -17.20 -0.80
N ILE A 40 -14.17 -17.69 -1.33
CA ILE A 40 -13.26 -16.90 -2.16
C ILE A 40 -13.99 -16.34 -3.38
N CYS A 41 -14.80 -17.16 -4.06
CA CYS A 41 -15.62 -16.70 -5.18
C CYS A 41 -16.58 -15.56 -4.80
N VAL A 42 -17.37 -15.76 -3.75
CA VAL A 42 -18.39 -14.79 -3.33
C VAL A 42 -17.74 -13.49 -2.83
N SER A 43 -16.69 -13.57 -2.02
CA SER A 43 -16.01 -12.38 -1.49
C SER A 43 -15.26 -11.63 -2.60
N SER A 44 -14.65 -12.34 -3.56
CA SER A 44 -14.06 -11.69 -4.75
C SER A 44 -15.11 -11.03 -5.63
N ALA A 45 -16.27 -11.68 -5.84
CA ALA A 45 -17.37 -11.10 -6.60
C ALA A 45 -17.96 -9.87 -5.91
N LYS A 46 -18.17 -9.91 -4.59
CA LYS A 46 -18.60 -8.74 -3.80
C LYS A 46 -17.62 -7.57 -3.94
N CYS A 47 -16.32 -7.85 -3.83
CA CYS A 47 -15.27 -6.87 -4.02
C CYS A 47 -15.31 -6.27 -5.43
N PHE A 48 -15.40 -7.10 -6.46
CA PHE A 48 -15.46 -6.64 -7.86
C PHE A 48 -16.70 -5.79 -8.13
N VAL A 49 -17.89 -6.28 -7.77
CA VAL A 49 -19.16 -5.60 -8.02
C VAL A 49 -19.25 -4.30 -7.23
N LEU A 50 -18.94 -4.32 -5.93
CA LEU A 50 -19.05 -3.12 -5.12
C LEU A 50 -18.06 -2.05 -5.58
N ASN A 51 -16.79 -2.40 -5.79
CA ASN A 51 -15.80 -1.42 -6.25
C ASN A 51 -16.15 -0.92 -7.66
N GLY A 52 -16.57 -1.80 -8.57
CA GLY A 52 -17.05 -1.41 -9.90
C GLY A 52 -18.16 -0.36 -9.80
N LEU A 53 -19.21 -0.65 -9.02
CA LEU A 53 -20.33 0.27 -8.80
C LEU A 53 -19.90 1.58 -8.13
N ILE A 54 -19.05 1.51 -7.11
CA ILE A 54 -18.57 2.68 -6.38
C ILE A 54 -17.74 3.59 -7.29
N PHE A 55 -16.70 3.06 -7.94
CA PHE A 55 -15.75 3.86 -8.70
C PHE A 55 -16.35 4.33 -10.02
N LEU A 56 -16.97 3.43 -10.81
CA LEU A 56 -17.62 3.83 -12.07
C LEU A 56 -18.87 4.67 -11.82
N GLY A 57 -19.66 4.33 -10.80
CA GLY A 57 -20.82 5.13 -10.41
C GLY A 57 -20.44 6.53 -9.94
N SER A 58 -19.34 6.68 -9.20
CA SER A 58 -18.85 8.02 -8.80
C SER A 58 -18.35 8.84 -9.98
N ILE A 59 -17.69 8.22 -10.97
CA ILE A 59 -17.28 8.88 -12.22
C ILE A 59 -18.52 9.31 -13.01
N PHE A 60 -19.48 8.40 -13.19
CA PHE A 60 -20.71 8.69 -13.92
C PHE A 60 -21.56 9.78 -13.24
N PHE A 61 -21.69 9.71 -11.91
CA PHE A 61 -22.39 10.73 -11.13
C PHE A 61 -21.72 12.10 -11.25
N PHE A 62 -20.38 12.15 -11.22
CA PHE A 62 -19.65 13.39 -11.42
C PHE A 62 -19.88 13.97 -12.81
N ASP A 63 -19.70 13.14 -13.84
CA ASP A 63 -19.82 13.55 -15.24
C ASP A 63 -21.24 13.98 -15.62
N ARG A 64 -22.26 13.25 -15.15
CA ARG A 64 -23.65 13.44 -15.59
C ARG A 64 -24.50 14.30 -14.67
N ALA A 65 -24.15 14.42 -13.39
CA ALA A 65 -24.93 15.22 -12.45
C ALA A 65 -24.13 16.42 -11.94
N VAL A 66 -22.92 16.21 -11.45
CA VAL A 66 -22.14 17.28 -10.81
C VAL A 66 -21.69 18.33 -11.83
N ILE A 67 -21.08 17.94 -12.95
CA ILE A 67 -20.60 18.88 -13.98
C ILE A 67 -21.75 19.74 -14.55
N PRO A 68 -22.92 19.20 -14.94
CA PRO A 68 -24.02 20.02 -15.42
C PRO A 68 -24.55 21.00 -14.36
N VAL A 69 -24.63 20.59 -13.09
CA VAL A 69 -25.05 21.47 -11.99
C VAL A 69 -24.05 22.59 -11.77
N ILE A 70 -22.74 22.29 -11.85
CA ILE A 70 -21.67 23.30 -11.80
C ILE A 70 -21.86 24.33 -12.91
N HIS A 71 -22.03 23.88 -14.15
CA HIS A 71 -22.20 24.79 -15.29
C HIS A 71 -23.47 25.64 -15.17
N LEU A 72 -24.59 25.05 -14.75
CA LEU A 72 -25.84 25.77 -14.53
C LEU A 72 -25.67 26.85 -13.44
N PHE A 73 -25.04 26.50 -12.31
CA PHE A 73 -24.81 27.45 -11.23
C PHE A 73 -23.83 28.55 -11.63
N GLY A 74 -22.77 28.20 -12.35
CA GLY A 74 -21.81 29.13 -12.94
C GLY A 74 -22.49 30.14 -13.88
N GLU A 75 -23.36 29.69 -14.78
CA GLU A 75 -24.15 30.56 -15.67
C GLU A 75 -25.08 31.51 -14.90
N ILE A 76 -25.76 31.02 -13.86
CA ILE A 76 -26.64 31.85 -13.02
C ILE A 76 -25.85 32.93 -12.30
N LEU A 77 -24.68 32.57 -11.75
CA LEU A 77 -23.82 33.50 -11.03
C LEU A 77 -23.23 34.54 -11.97
N GLN A 78 -22.82 34.14 -13.18
CA GLN A 78 -22.38 35.05 -14.23
C GLN A 78 -23.45 36.08 -14.58
N ARG A 79 -24.69 35.65 -14.80
CA ARG A 79 -25.82 36.56 -15.09
C ARG A 79 -26.11 37.54 -13.95
N SER A 80 -25.80 37.16 -12.71
CA SER A 80 -26.16 37.94 -11.52
C SER A 80 -25.06 38.91 -11.08
N PHE A 81 -23.78 38.60 -11.34
CA PHE A 81 -22.64 39.31 -10.75
C PHE A 81 -21.61 39.85 -11.74
N ALA A 82 -21.59 39.40 -13.01
CA ALA A 82 -20.54 39.83 -13.94
C ALA A 82 -20.90 41.13 -14.66
N GLN A 83 -20.08 42.18 -14.47
CA GLN A 83 -20.17 43.45 -15.23
C GLN A 83 -19.26 43.48 -16.47
N GLY A 84 -18.48 42.42 -16.74
CA GLY A 84 -17.63 42.31 -17.93
C GLY A 84 -17.02 40.90 -18.13
N PRO A 85 -16.55 40.56 -19.35
CA PRO A 85 -16.13 39.21 -19.72
C PRO A 85 -14.93 38.67 -18.92
N GLY A 86 -13.94 39.52 -18.60
CA GLY A 86 -12.75 39.08 -17.83
C GLY A 86 -13.00 38.77 -16.35
N GLN A 87 -14.01 39.39 -15.72
CA GLN A 87 -14.42 39.04 -14.34
C GLN A 87 -15.32 37.80 -14.32
N ALA A 88 -16.03 37.52 -15.41
CA ALA A 88 -16.94 36.39 -15.53
C ALA A 88 -16.21 35.03 -15.60
N GLU A 89 -15.02 35.00 -16.20
CA GLU A 89 -14.19 33.79 -16.28
C GLU A 89 -13.54 33.47 -14.93
N ASP A 90 -12.95 34.46 -14.23
CA ASP A 90 -12.32 34.24 -12.91
C ASP A 90 -13.33 33.78 -11.84
N VAL A 91 -14.55 34.32 -11.84
CA VAL A 91 -15.62 33.86 -10.92
C VAL A 91 -16.03 32.41 -11.23
N ARG A 92 -16.12 32.03 -12.51
CA ARG A 92 -16.48 30.67 -12.92
C ARG A 92 -15.41 29.66 -12.49
N ASP A 93 -14.14 29.94 -12.76
CA ASP A 93 -13.03 29.05 -12.39
C ASP A 93 -12.96 28.81 -10.88
N ARG A 94 -13.23 29.85 -10.08
CA ARG A 94 -13.29 29.74 -8.61
C ARG A 94 -14.45 28.87 -8.14
N VAL A 95 -15.62 29.01 -8.75
CA VAL A 95 -16.80 28.19 -8.44
C VAL A 95 -16.56 26.74 -8.83
N ASP A 96 -16.05 26.49 -10.03
CA ASP A 96 -15.71 25.15 -10.53
C ASP A 96 -14.69 24.47 -9.60
N GLY A 97 -13.65 25.19 -9.19
CA GLY A 97 -12.66 24.71 -8.22
C GLY A 97 -13.26 24.42 -6.83
N PHE A 98 -14.16 25.27 -6.34
CA PHE A 98 -14.83 25.06 -5.05
C PHE A 98 -15.77 23.86 -5.06
N VAL A 99 -16.60 23.69 -6.10
CA VAL A 99 -17.50 22.54 -6.21
C VAL A 99 -16.70 21.26 -6.42
N PHE A 100 -15.61 21.30 -7.20
CA PHE A 100 -14.70 20.16 -7.31
C PHE A 100 -14.12 19.78 -5.94
N LEU A 101 -13.71 20.76 -5.13
CA LEU A 101 -13.23 20.50 -3.77
C LEU A 101 -14.31 19.89 -2.87
N LEU A 102 -15.56 20.37 -2.93
CA LEU A 102 -16.68 19.77 -2.21
C LEU A 102 -16.94 18.33 -2.66
N TYR A 103 -16.93 18.06 -3.97
CA TYR A 103 -17.06 16.71 -4.51
C TYR A 103 -15.94 15.80 -4.03
N GLN A 104 -14.69 16.26 -4.04
CA GLN A 104 -13.56 15.49 -3.52
C GLN A 104 -13.76 15.16 -2.03
N VAL A 105 -13.99 16.17 -1.19
CA VAL A 105 -14.02 16.03 0.27
C VAL A 105 -15.28 15.34 0.79
N LEU A 106 -16.46 15.67 0.25
CA LEU A 106 -17.74 15.20 0.79
C LEU A 106 -18.26 13.94 0.10
N TRP A 107 -17.82 13.64 -1.12
CA TRP A 107 -18.27 12.46 -1.86
C TRP A 107 -17.14 11.43 -2.00
N MET A 108 -16.03 11.83 -2.63
CA MET A 108 -14.98 10.89 -3.03
C MET A 108 -14.21 10.29 -1.86
N TYR A 109 -13.76 11.12 -0.90
CA TYR A 109 -13.03 10.62 0.26
C TYR A 109 -13.88 9.68 1.13
N PRO A 110 -15.13 10.02 1.51
CA PRO A 110 -15.99 9.11 2.28
C PRO A 110 -16.25 7.78 1.58
N ILE A 111 -16.58 7.82 0.28
CA ILE A 111 -16.82 6.63 -0.51
C ILE A 111 -15.56 5.76 -0.61
N TYR A 112 -14.40 6.38 -0.82
CA TYR A 112 -13.12 5.68 -0.81
C TYR A 112 -12.84 5.04 0.55
N CYS A 113 -13.10 5.73 1.66
CA CYS A 113 -12.93 5.18 3.01
C CYS A 113 -13.83 3.96 3.24
N ILE A 114 -15.10 4.03 2.84
CA ILE A 114 -16.04 2.90 2.94
C ILE A 114 -15.55 1.72 2.09
N SER A 115 -15.18 1.97 0.83
CA SER A 115 -14.60 0.95 -0.05
C SER A 115 -13.35 0.32 0.56
N PHE A 116 -12.43 1.13 1.09
CA PHE A 116 -11.20 0.66 1.73
C PHE A 116 -11.47 -0.27 2.92
N ILE A 117 -12.41 0.09 3.81
CA ILE A 117 -12.77 -0.71 4.98
C ILE A 117 -13.37 -2.06 4.55
N LEU A 118 -14.36 -2.03 3.66
CA LEU A 118 -15.04 -3.24 3.18
C LEU A 118 -14.07 -4.18 2.45
N ASN A 119 -13.22 -3.61 1.60
CA ASN A 119 -12.16 -4.34 0.92
C ASN A 119 -11.19 -4.99 1.90
N THR A 120 -10.75 -4.29 2.94
CA THR A 120 -9.84 -4.86 3.95
C THR A 120 -10.43 -6.09 4.63
N ILE A 121 -11.73 -6.05 4.96
CA ILE A 121 -12.45 -7.18 5.56
C ILE A 121 -12.49 -8.36 4.58
N TRP A 122 -12.91 -8.13 3.34
CA TRP A 122 -13.01 -9.20 2.33
C TRP A 122 -11.65 -9.76 1.91
N TYR A 123 -10.61 -8.93 1.86
CA TYR A 123 -9.25 -9.41 1.61
C TYR A 123 -8.76 -10.33 2.73
N GLN A 124 -9.09 -10.03 3.98
CA GLN A 124 -8.77 -10.91 5.10
C GLN A 124 -9.49 -12.26 4.97
N GLU A 125 -10.79 -12.25 4.67
CA GLU A 125 -11.56 -13.49 4.46
C GLU A 125 -10.97 -14.35 3.32
N ILE A 126 -10.62 -13.73 2.19
CA ILE A 126 -10.00 -14.40 1.04
C ILE A 126 -8.63 -14.98 1.44
N ALA A 127 -7.82 -14.22 2.18
CA ALA A 127 -6.51 -14.65 2.61
C ALA A 127 -6.57 -15.84 3.58
N ASP A 128 -7.46 -15.77 4.58
CA ASP A 128 -7.60 -16.81 5.60
C ASP A 128 -7.99 -18.15 4.96
N ASP A 129 -8.97 -18.13 4.05
CA ASP A 129 -9.45 -19.35 3.38
C ASP A 129 -8.40 -19.91 2.40
N ALA A 130 -7.76 -19.05 1.59
CA ALA A 130 -6.71 -19.47 0.67
C ALA A 130 -5.47 -20.02 1.39
N TYR A 131 -5.10 -19.39 2.51
CA TYR A 131 -4.00 -19.87 3.35
C TYR A 131 -4.34 -21.22 3.97
N LEU A 132 -5.56 -21.40 4.49
CA LEU A 132 -6.00 -22.66 5.06
C LEU A 132 -5.94 -23.82 4.05
N GLN A 133 -6.30 -23.56 2.79
CA GLN A 133 -6.27 -24.57 1.73
C GLN A 133 -4.85 -25.04 1.35
N LEU A 134 -3.83 -24.17 1.39
CA LEU A 134 -2.46 -24.51 0.98
C LEU A 134 -1.50 -24.80 2.13
N HIS A 135 -1.59 -24.03 3.21
CA HIS A 135 -0.61 -24.00 4.30
C HIS A 135 -1.15 -24.57 5.60
N GLY A 136 -2.46 -24.88 5.66
CA GLY A 136 -3.12 -25.38 6.86
C GLY A 136 -3.44 -24.27 7.86
N LYS A 137 -3.55 -24.62 9.15
CA LYS A 137 -4.01 -23.68 10.18
C LYS A 137 -3.02 -22.51 10.37
N PRO A 138 -3.51 -21.26 10.40
CA PRO A 138 -2.66 -20.10 10.69
C PRO A 138 -2.11 -20.16 12.11
N ASN A 139 -0.90 -19.62 12.29
CA ASN A 139 -0.22 -19.51 13.59
C ASN A 139 0.01 -18.03 13.90
N PRO A 140 -1.04 -17.27 14.24
CA PRO A 140 -0.91 -15.84 14.46
C PRO A 140 -0.04 -15.54 15.68
N THR A 141 0.70 -14.43 15.62
CA THR A 141 1.43 -13.90 16.78
C THR A 141 0.44 -13.38 17.84
N PRO A 142 0.87 -13.22 19.10
CA PRO A 142 0.02 -12.66 20.15
C PRO A 142 -0.56 -11.29 19.76
N VAL A 143 -1.81 -11.01 20.14
CA VAL A 143 -2.54 -9.79 19.75
C VAL A 143 -1.78 -8.51 20.07
N ALA A 144 -1.07 -8.44 21.21
CA ALA A 144 -0.27 -7.29 21.57
C ALA A 144 0.90 -7.05 20.60
N ASP A 145 1.54 -8.12 20.12
CA ASP A 145 2.59 -8.04 19.11
C ASP A 145 2.00 -7.64 17.75
N MET A 146 0.81 -8.14 17.40
CA MET A 146 0.11 -7.75 16.17
C MET A 146 -0.19 -6.24 16.15
N ILE A 147 -0.76 -5.69 17.22
CA ILE A 147 -1.09 -4.25 17.31
C ILE A 147 0.18 -3.40 17.21
N ARG A 148 1.25 -3.80 17.89
CA ARG A 148 2.54 -3.09 17.83
C ARG A 148 3.12 -3.13 16.41
N ASP A 149 3.16 -4.31 15.81
CA ASP A 149 3.72 -4.52 14.49
C ASP A 149 2.92 -3.73 13.45
N GLU A 150 1.58 -3.72 13.55
CA GLU A 150 0.70 -2.98 12.66
C GLU A 150 0.88 -1.45 12.77
N LEU A 151 0.98 -0.92 14.00
CA LEU A 151 1.25 0.50 14.20
C LEU A 151 2.63 0.91 13.64
N TYR A 152 3.66 0.10 13.88
CA TYR A 152 4.99 0.36 13.35
C TYR A 152 5.00 0.26 11.82
N ARG A 153 4.30 -0.72 11.26
CA ARG A 153 4.13 -0.90 9.82
C ARG A 153 3.49 0.32 9.18
N ALA A 154 2.37 0.80 9.71
CA ALA A 154 1.65 1.95 9.16
C ALA A 154 2.56 3.20 9.08
N ILE A 155 3.33 3.46 10.14
CA ILE A 155 4.30 4.58 10.16
C ILE A 155 5.43 4.36 9.15
N LEU A 156 6.00 3.16 9.11
CA LEU A 156 7.08 2.80 8.17
C LEU A 156 6.64 2.90 6.72
N VAL A 157 5.46 2.41 6.41
CA VAL A 157 4.84 2.50 5.08
C VAL A 157 4.55 3.95 4.71
N ALA A 158 4.10 4.79 5.64
CA ALA A 158 3.89 6.22 5.38
C ALA A 158 5.20 6.93 4.99
N PHE A 159 6.31 6.67 5.70
CA PHE A 159 7.62 7.20 5.31
C PHE A 159 8.15 6.54 4.02
N PHE A 160 7.81 5.28 3.75
CA PHE A 160 8.15 4.60 2.51
C PHE A 160 7.40 5.20 1.29
N LEU A 161 6.15 5.60 1.48
CA LEU A 161 5.38 6.34 0.49
C LEU A 161 5.97 7.73 0.27
N LEU A 162 6.36 8.43 1.35
CA LEU A 162 7.03 9.73 1.24
C LEU A 162 8.32 9.63 0.42
N GLN A 163 9.20 8.65 0.69
CA GLN A 163 10.40 8.47 -0.14
C GLN A 163 10.06 8.10 -1.60
N THR A 164 8.96 7.39 -1.84
CA THR A 164 8.51 7.05 -3.20
C THR A 164 8.12 8.32 -3.96
N VAL A 165 7.37 9.21 -3.32
CA VAL A 165 7.00 10.52 -3.88
C VAL A 165 8.24 11.39 -4.10
N LEU A 166 9.16 11.46 -3.13
CA LEU A 166 10.39 12.22 -3.26
C LEU A 166 11.28 11.69 -4.39
N SER A 167 11.35 10.37 -4.58
CA SER A 167 12.10 9.78 -5.69
C SER A 167 11.55 10.17 -7.05
N TYR A 168 10.25 10.45 -7.17
CA TYR A 168 9.62 10.89 -8.41
C TYR A 168 10.13 12.27 -8.87
N LEU A 169 10.56 13.10 -7.91
CA LEU A 169 11.01 14.47 -8.16
C LEU A 169 12.40 14.53 -8.80
N ILE A 170 13.11 13.40 -8.91
CA ILE A 170 14.44 13.34 -9.52
C ILE A 170 14.31 13.41 -11.05
N PRO A 171 14.94 14.37 -11.73
CA PRO A 171 14.86 14.48 -13.19
C PRO A 171 15.31 13.20 -13.90
N VAL A 172 14.61 12.84 -14.99
CA VAL A 172 14.89 11.68 -15.87
C VAL A 172 14.69 10.31 -15.23
N VAL A 173 15.31 10.04 -14.07
CA VAL A 173 15.27 8.72 -13.40
C VAL A 173 14.12 8.58 -12.39
N GLY A 174 13.47 9.68 -12.01
CA GLY A 174 12.46 9.69 -10.95
C GLY A 174 11.26 8.77 -11.19
N PRO A 175 10.60 8.82 -12.36
CA PRO A 175 9.47 7.92 -12.65
C PRO A 175 9.83 6.43 -12.52
N VAL A 176 11.02 6.04 -13.01
CA VAL A 176 11.50 4.65 -12.91
C VAL A 176 11.77 4.28 -11.46
N ALA A 177 12.44 5.15 -10.69
CA ALA A 177 12.71 4.91 -9.28
C ALA A 177 11.41 4.76 -8.46
N SER A 178 10.42 5.64 -8.68
CA SER A 178 9.12 5.56 -8.03
C SER A 178 8.32 4.32 -8.42
N PHE A 179 8.39 3.91 -9.69
CA PHE A 179 7.77 2.67 -10.14
C PHE A 179 8.34 1.45 -9.40
N ILE A 180 9.66 1.38 -9.27
CA ILE A 180 10.32 0.29 -8.54
C ILE A 180 9.94 0.32 -7.05
N HIS A 181 9.96 1.51 -6.41
CA HIS A 181 9.51 1.66 -5.03
C HIS A 181 8.06 1.20 -4.84
N LEU A 182 7.15 1.61 -5.74
CA LEU A 182 5.75 1.20 -5.65
C LEU A 182 5.57 -0.30 -5.88
N SER A 183 6.41 -0.91 -6.74
CA SER A 183 6.42 -2.37 -6.95
C SER A 183 6.79 -3.12 -5.67
N TRP A 184 7.82 -2.68 -4.94
CA TRP A 184 8.13 -3.27 -3.63
C TRP A 184 7.00 -3.11 -2.62
N LEU A 185 6.34 -1.94 -2.60
CA LEU A 185 5.25 -1.68 -1.67
C LEU A 185 4.02 -2.56 -1.97
N TYR A 186 3.65 -2.70 -3.24
CA TYR A 186 2.54 -3.55 -3.66
C TYR A 186 2.82 -5.02 -3.35
N SER A 187 4.04 -5.47 -3.63
CA SER A 187 4.45 -6.81 -3.25
C SER A 187 4.41 -7.00 -1.73
N LEU A 188 4.87 -6.03 -0.93
CA LEU A 188 4.78 -6.09 0.52
C LEU A 188 3.32 -6.29 0.96
N TYR A 189 2.39 -5.50 0.44
CA TYR A 189 0.97 -5.62 0.80
C TYR A 189 0.36 -6.98 0.43
N CYS A 190 0.67 -7.52 -0.76
CA CYS A 190 0.14 -8.82 -1.17
C CYS A 190 0.70 -9.97 -0.32
N PHE A 191 2.01 -9.96 -0.01
CA PHE A 191 2.65 -11.02 0.78
C PHE A 191 2.41 -10.88 2.29
N GLU A 192 2.02 -9.69 2.77
CA GLU A 192 1.84 -9.43 4.18
C GLU A 192 0.82 -10.36 4.82
N TYR A 193 -0.30 -10.62 4.16
CA TYR A 193 -1.33 -11.53 4.65
C TYR A 193 -0.77 -12.94 4.87
N LYS A 194 -0.05 -13.48 3.87
CA LYS A 194 0.60 -14.79 3.97
C LYS A 194 1.58 -14.84 5.14
N TRP A 195 2.47 -13.85 5.25
CA TRP A 195 3.48 -13.84 6.30
C TRP A 195 2.88 -13.61 7.68
N SER A 196 1.80 -12.83 7.77
CA SER A 196 1.07 -12.61 9.02
C SER A 196 0.38 -13.88 9.49
N LEU A 197 -0.28 -14.60 8.58
CA LEU A 197 -0.90 -15.90 8.87
C LEU A 197 0.13 -16.99 9.21
N ALA A 198 1.35 -16.87 8.67
CA ALA A 198 2.50 -17.70 9.03
C ALA A 198 3.18 -17.27 10.35
N GLY A 199 2.67 -16.24 11.05
CA GLY A 199 3.21 -15.79 12.34
C GLY A 199 4.53 -15.05 12.26
N TRP A 200 4.91 -14.53 11.09
CA TRP A 200 6.17 -13.80 10.95
C TRP A 200 6.07 -12.42 11.61
N SER A 201 7.10 -12.02 12.37
CA SER A 201 7.22 -10.65 12.85
C SER A 201 7.44 -9.67 11.69
N LEU A 202 7.08 -8.41 11.88
CA LEU A 202 7.32 -7.39 10.87
C LEU A 202 8.80 -7.26 10.48
N GLU A 203 9.72 -7.40 11.44
CA GLU A 203 11.16 -7.37 11.15
C GLU A 203 11.59 -8.49 10.20
N LYS A 204 11.08 -9.71 10.41
CA LYS A 204 11.33 -10.85 9.53
C LYS A 204 10.80 -10.59 8.12
N ARG A 205 9.56 -10.09 8.00
CA ARG A 205 8.94 -9.75 6.71
C ARG A 205 9.78 -8.75 5.91
N LEU A 206 10.19 -7.66 6.55
CA LEU A 206 11.00 -6.63 5.90
C LEU A 206 12.40 -7.12 5.55
N ALA A 207 13.03 -7.92 6.42
CA ALA A 207 14.35 -8.49 6.15
C ALA A 207 14.31 -9.45 4.96
N HIS A 208 13.29 -10.31 4.89
CA HIS A 208 13.07 -11.23 3.78
C HIS A 208 12.85 -10.47 2.45
N LEU A 209 12.11 -9.36 2.49
CA LEU A 209 11.93 -8.49 1.32
C LEU A 209 13.25 -7.84 0.88
N GLU A 210 14.02 -7.27 1.81
CA GLU A 210 15.33 -6.66 1.53
C GLU A 210 16.36 -7.67 0.98
N GLN A 211 16.23 -8.94 1.36
CA GLN A 211 17.10 -10.03 0.90
C GLN A 211 16.75 -10.52 -0.50
N ASN A 212 15.45 -10.53 -0.85
CA ASN A 212 14.94 -10.98 -2.16
C ASN A 212 14.35 -9.80 -2.95
N TRP A 213 14.97 -8.64 -2.86
CA TRP A 213 14.43 -7.38 -3.38
C TRP A 213 14.10 -7.44 -4.87
N ALA A 214 14.92 -8.14 -5.67
CA ALA A 214 14.73 -8.21 -7.11
C ALA A 214 13.47 -9.00 -7.47
N TYR A 215 13.25 -10.14 -6.80
CA TYR A 215 12.02 -10.92 -6.93
C TYR A 215 10.78 -10.10 -6.58
N PHE A 216 10.78 -9.39 -5.45
CA PHE A 216 9.60 -8.63 -5.02
C PHE A 216 9.35 -7.39 -5.90
N ALA A 217 10.39 -6.77 -6.46
CA ALA A 217 10.22 -5.76 -7.50
C ALA A 217 9.54 -6.38 -8.74
N GLY A 218 9.98 -7.57 -9.15
CA GLY A 218 9.39 -8.32 -10.25
C GLY A 218 7.92 -8.65 -10.02
N PHE A 219 7.59 -9.23 -8.86
CA PHE A 219 6.23 -9.62 -8.50
C PHE A 219 5.27 -8.43 -8.44
N GLY A 220 5.69 -7.31 -7.85
CA GLY A 220 4.85 -6.12 -7.77
C GLY A 220 4.67 -5.40 -9.10
N SER A 221 5.60 -5.55 -10.04
CA SER A 221 5.65 -4.72 -11.25
C SER A 221 4.42 -4.81 -12.16
N PRO A 222 3.76 -5.97 -12.41
CA PRO A 222 2.55 -5.99 -13.24
C PRO A 222 1.39 -5.28 -12.55
N PHE A 223 1.29 -5.40 -11.22
CA PHE A 223 0.28 -4.69 -10.45
C PHE A 223 0.53 -3.18 -10.46
N THR A 224 1.78 -2.77 -10.25
CA THR A 224 2.16 -1.36 -10.32
C THR A 224 1.95 -0.78 -11.73
N LEU A 225 2.27 -1.53 -12.78
CA LEU A 225 2.04 -1.10 -14.16
C LEU A 225 0.57 -0.77 -14.44
N ALA A 226 -0.35 -1.56 -13.88
CA ALA A 226 -1.79 -1.34 -14.04
C ALA A 226 -2.30 -0.07 -13.32
N THR A 227 -1.61 0.41 -12.28
CA THR A 227 -2.08 1.54 -11.46
C THR A 227 -1.25 2.82 -11.57
N PHE A 228 0.00 2.75 -12.01
CA PHE A 228 0.98 3.84 -11.91
C PHE A 228 0.74 4.97 -12.92
N PHE A 229 0.32 4.63 -14.15
CA PHE A 229 0.17 5.59 -15.25
C PHE A 229 -1.26 6.12 -15.43
N VAL A 230 -2.18 5.74 -14.55
CA VAL A 230 -3.59 6.15 -14.61
C VAL A 230 -3.90 7.25 -13.58
N PRO A 231 -4.98 8.04 -13.78
CA PRO A 231 -5.37 9.06 -12.80
C PRO A 231 -5.56 8.50 -11.39
N ASN A 232 -5.24 9.27 -10.34
CA ASN A 232 -5.21 8.79 -8.94
C ASN A 232 -6.48 8.05 -8.49
N PHE A 233 -7.66 8.53 -8.90
CA PHE A 233 -8.92 7.87 -8.55
C PHE A 233 -9.11 6.53 -9.28
N VAL A 234 -8.79 6.49 -10.57
CA VAL A 234 -8.83 5.26 -11.38
C VAL A 234 -7.81 4.25 -10.82
N SER A 235 -6.63 4.73 -10.44
CA SER A 235 -5.58 3.95 -9.78
C SER A 235 -6.09 3.24 -8.53
N LYS A 236 -6.84 3.93 -7.66
CA LYS A 236 -7.48 3.34 -6.46
C LYS A 236 -8.53 2.28 -6.80
N GLY A 237 -9.33 2.51 -7.85
CA GLY A 237 -10.30 1.52 -8.33
C GLY A 237 -9.64 0.27 -8.88
N ILE A 238 -8.65 0.42 -9.77
CA ILE A 238 -7.87 -0.71 -10.30
C ILE A 238 -7.15 -1.45 -9.18
N PHE A 239 -6.58 -0.73 -8.22
CA PHE A 239 -5.97 -1.32 -7.04
C PHE A 239 -6.96 -2.23 -6.31
N ALA A 240 -8.16 -1.73 -6.00
CA ALA A 240 -9.18 -2.51 -5.30
C ALA A 240 -9.62 -3.77 -6.07
N LEU A 241 -9.64 -3.72 -7.41
CA LEU A 241 -10.04 -4.87 -8.23
C LEU A 241 -8.92 -5.92 -8.36
N LEU A 242 -7.66 -5.48 -8.49
CA LEU A 242 -6.53 -6.39 -8.71
C LEU A 242 -5.93 -6.93 -7.40
N PHE A 243 -6.03 -6.18 -6.30
CA PHE A 243 -5.46 -6.59 -5.01
C PHE A 243 -5.80 -8.03 -4.59
N PRO A 244 -7.07 -8.50 -4.60
CA PRO A 244 -7.39 -9.87 -4.18
C PRO A 244 -6.76 -10.94 -5.09
N VAL A 245 -6.55 -10.63 -6.38
CA VAL A 245 -5.88 -11.53 -7.33
C VAL A 245 -4.40 -11.70 -6.98
N PHE A 246 -3.69 -10.59 -6.78
CA PHE A 246 -2.26 -10.60 -6.43
C PHE A 246 -2.03 -11.15 -5.01
N LEU A 247 -2.95 -10.92 -4.08
CA LEU A 247 -2.98 -11.54 -2.76
C LEU A 247 -3.01 -13.07 -2.85
N LEU A 248 -3.94 -13.63 -3.64
CA LEU A 248 -4.04 -15.08 -3.84
C LEU A 248 -2.78 -15.65 -4.51
N LEU A 249 -2.21 -14.93 -5.49
CA LEU A 249 -0.95 -15.32 -6.12
C LEU A 249 0.19 -15.36 -5.10
N ALA A 250 0.29 -14.37 -4.21
CA ALA A 250 1.31 -14.33 -3.16
C ALA A 250 1.18 -15.54 -2.20
N ILE A 251 -0.04 -15.90 -1.82
CA ILE A 251 -0.33 -17.09 -1.00
C ILE A 251 0.08 -18.38 -1.73
N ALA A 252 -0.20 -18.49 -3.03
CA ALA A 252 0.14 -19.63 -3.88
C ALA A 252 1.61 -19.73 -4.29
N CYS A 253 2.41 -18.68 -4.12
CA CYS A 253 3.84 -18.75 -4.40
C CYS A 253 4.55 -19.63 -3.38
N ASP A 254 5.56 -20.37 -3.81
CA ASP A 254 6.47 -21.05 -2.90
C ASP A 254 7.40 -20.01 -2.21
N PRO A 255 7.94 -20.32 -1.02
CA PRO A 255 8.90 -19.45 -0.35
C PRO A 255 10.14 -19.25 -1.24
N VAL A 256 10.54 -18.01 -1.45
CA VAL A 256 11.80 -17.68 -2.13
C VAL A 256 12.95 -18.13 -1.22
N SER A 257 13.93 -18.86 -1.77
CA SER A 257 15.04 -19.41 -1.00
C SER A 257 15.80 -18.31 -0.27
N GLU A 258 15.97 -18.45 1.05
CA GLU A 258 16.80 -17.53 1.84
C GLU A 258 18.28 -17.81 1.54
N SER A 259 18.98 -16.84 0.96
CA SER A 259 20.43 -16.94 0.76
C SER A 259 21.17 -16.29 1.93
N ASP A 260 22.00 -17.04 2.66
CA ASP A 260 22.78 -16.52 3.81
C ASP A 260 23.82 -15.45 3.46
N ASP A 261 23.93 -15.04 2.20
CA ASP A 261 24.88 -14.01 1.76
C ASP A 261 24.39 -12.59 2.11
N PRO A 262 25.00 -11.90 3.09
CA PRO A 262 24.60 -10.55 3.48
C PRO A 262 24.90 -9.51 2.40
N SER A 263 25.77 -9.80 1.42
CA SER A 263 26.13 -8.87 0.35
C SER A 263 25.00 -8.65 -0.67
N ARG A 264 23.98 -9.53 -0.66
CA ARG A 264 22.80 -9.44 -1.54
C ARG A 264 21.71 -8.51 -1.02
N LYS A 265 21.78 -8.13 0.27
CA LYS A 265 20.71 -7.38 0.95
C LYS A 265 20.70 -5.92 0.51
N LEU A 266 19.57 -5.47 -0.04
CA LEU A 266 19.36 -4.06 -0.38
C LEU A 266 18.61 -3.38 0.79
N PRO A 267 19.17 -2.34 1.44
CA PRO A 267 18.57 -1.73 2.63
C PRO A 267 17.42 -0.77 2.29
N LEU A 268 16.38 -1.29 1.64
CA LEU A 268 15.22 -0.57 1.10
C LEU A 268 14.49 0.28 2.14
N PHE A 269 14.33 -0.25 3.35
CA PHE A 269 13.57 0.41 4.41
C PHE A 269 14.45 1.25 5.33
N ARG A 270 15.74 1.43 5.03
CA ARG A 270 16.66 2.13 5.95
C ARG A 270 16.22 3.57 6.23
N PHE A 271 15.85 4.31 5.19
CA PHE A 271 15.38 5.68 5.33
C PHE A 271 14.05 5.75 6.09
N SER A 272 13.07 4.94 5.69
CA SER A 272 11.77 4.91 6.35
C SER A 272 11.87 4.46 7.81
N ARG A 273 12.63 3.39 8.11
CA ARG A 273 12.89 2.94 9.49
C ARG A 273 13.51 4.04 10.34
N TRP A 274 14.49 4.77 9.82
CA TRP A 274 15.12 5.85 10.56
C TRP A 274 14.10 6.91 10.97
N TRP A 275 13.28 7.38 10.04
CA TRP A 275 12.24 8.37 10.33
C TRP A 275 11.13 7.85 11.23
N SER A 276 10.67 6.62 11.04
CA SER A 276 9.71 5.97 11.94
C SER A 276 10.21 5.95 13.38
N LEU A 277 11.48 5.59 13.59
CA LEU A 277 12.08 5.57 14.91
C LEU A 277 12.22 6.97 15.50
N GLN A 278 12.55 7.99 14.69
CA GLN A 278 12.61 9.37 15.17
C GLN A 278 11.23 9.87 15.60
N LEU A 279 10.18 9.57 14.82
CA LEU A 279 8.81 9.94 15.16
C LEU A 279 8.36 9.26 16.45
N LEU A 280 8.54 7.93 16.56
CA LEU A 280 8.19 7.17 17.76
C LEU A 280 8.95 7.65 19.00
N ARG A 281 10.23 8.02 18.87
CA ARG A 281 11.01 8.60 19.97
C ARG A 281 10.46 9.96 20.41
N ARG A 282 10.02 10.80 19.48
CA ARG A 282 9.41 12.10 19.79
C ARG A 282 8.06 11.94 20.48
N ILE A 283 7.21 11.06 19.97
CA ILE A 283 5.91 10.74 20.60
C ILE A 283 6.13 10.18 22.00
N GLY A 284 7.03 9.21 22.16
CA GLY A 284 7.36 8.62 23.46
C GLY A 284 7.80 9.66 24.49
N LYS A 285 8.67 10.61 24.10
CA LYS A 285 9.07 11.74 24.95
C LYS A 285 7.90 12.64 25.32
N ALA A 286 7.02 12.97 24.37
CA ALA A 286 5.87 13.84 24.60
C ALA A 286 4.81 13.20 25.52
N THR A 287 4.59 11.89 25.39
CA THR A 287 3.65 11.12 26.22
C THR A 287 4.17 10.76 27.61
N GLY A 288 5.42 11.11 27.95
CA GLY A 288 6.02 10.79 29.25
C GLY A 288 6.19 9.28 29.52
N VAL A 289 6.09 8.43 28.49
CA VAL A 289 6.25 6.98 28.62
C VAL A 289 7.70 6.69 29.01
N GLN A 290 7.94 6.50 30.30
CA GLN A 290 9.26 6.13 30.79
C GLN A 290 9.65 4.76 30.25
N THR A 291 10.77 4.72 29.53
CA THR A 291 11.38 3.50 29.01
C THR A 291 11.68 2.56 30.19
N LYS A 292 11.65 1.23 30.02
CA LYS A 292 12.03 0.26 31.09
C LYS A 292 13.35 0.64 31.78
N LYS A 293 14.32 1.17 31.02
CA LYS A 293 15.61 1.66 31.52
C LYS A 293 15.48 2.90 32.43
N GLN A 294 14.57 3.81 32.12
CA GLN A 294 14.27 5.00 32.95
C GLN A 294 13.49 4.62 34.22
N LYS A 295 12.55 3.69 34.14
CA LYS A 295 11.87 3.14 35.32
C LYS A 295 12.86 2.44 36.26
N ALA A 296 13.75 1.60 35.71
CA ALA A 296 14.78 0.92 36.48
C ALA A 296 15.80 1.90 37.11
N ALA A 297 16.16 2.97 36.40
CA ALA A 297 17.02 4.04 36.94
C ALA A 297 16.32 4.80 38.07
N ALA A 298 15.05 5.19 37.90
CA ALA A 298 14.26 5.86 38.93
C ALA A 298 14.02 4.98 40.17
N GLN A 299 13.85 3.66 39.99
CA GLN A 299 13.75 2.70 41.08
C GLN A 299 15.07 2.57 41.85
N LYS A 300 16.20 2.50 41.14
CA LYS A 300 17.55 2.51 41.76
C LYS A 300 17.83 3.81 42.51
N GLU A 301 17.40 4.94 41.97
CA GLU A 301 17.57 6.24 42.63
C GLU A 301 16.70 6.39 43.88
N ARG A 302 15.45 5.89 43.83
CA ARG A 302 14.58 5.83 45.02
C ARG A 302 15.15 4.90 46.09
N ALA A 303 15.66 3.72 45.73
CA ALA A 303 16.27 2.79 46.66
C ALA A 303 17.52 3.36 47.35
N LYS A 304 18.31 4.19 46.65
CA LYS A 304 19.47 4.91 47.23
C LYS A 304 19.11 6.05 48.18
N ARG A 305 17.90 6.63 48.08
CA ARG A 305 17.44 7.70 48.97
C ARG A 305 16.76 7.18 50.24
N SER A 306 16.38 5.90 50.24
CA SER A 306 15.76 5.20 51.38
C SER A 306 16.76 4.38 52.22
N SER A 307 18.05 4.40 51.85
CA SER A 307 19.17 3.77 52.55
C SER A 307 20.07 4.84 53.14
#